data_AF-A0A7C5JCE0-F1
#
_entry.id   AF-A0A7C5JCE0-F1
#
_cell.length_a   1.000
_cell.length_b   1.000
_cell.length_c   1.000
_cell.angle_alpha   90.00
_cell.angle_beta   90.00
_cell.angle_gamma   90.00
#
_symmetry.space_group_name_H-M   'P 1'
#
loop_
_entity.id
_entity.type
_entity.pdbx_description
1 polymer ?
#
loop_
_entity_poly.entity_id
_entity_poly.type
_entity_poly.pdbx_seq_one_letter_code
_entity_poly.pdbx_strand_id
1 'polypeptide(L)'
;MWRQASRIANQCASKASNATMTPAPTGLSRLHYASNLVPQAMTRKLLFALCLLLLGSGVYAETKYVIDQIVITLRSGQSNQHQILRTLPSGTRMEVLEKSDKYSRVRLADGTEGWVLNQYLTSTPIARQRLAAAEKKLAELEARNTRLKEELAATSSKESNLSKQYAALKKQDEKLNEELNRLRRVAAKPLQLENENARLKKQLLELENEHELVQQENQMLRDSAEREWFLTGAGVIVLGIILGLIAPSLRPRKKSSWSSL
;
A
#
# COMPACT_ATOMS: atom_id res chain seq x y z
N MET A 1 -3.11 -14.89 -21.53
CA MET A 1 -3.47 -14.56 -22.92
C MET A 1 -2.21 -14.50 -23.76
N TRP A 2 -2.25 -14.96 -25.01
CA TRP A 2 -1.05 -15.17 -25.84
C TRP A 2 -0.62 -13.93 -26.62
N ARG A 3 0.71 -13.78 -26.77
CA ARG A 3 1.45 -13.26 -27.93
C ARG A 3 0.80 -12.11 -28.74
N GLN A 4 1.33 -10.90 -28.61
CA GLN A 4 1.41 -9.95 -29.73
C GLN A 4 2.86 -9.78 -30.15
N ALA A 5 3.23 -10.50 -31.21
CA ALA A 5 4.47 -10.33 -31.94
C ALA A 5 4.19 -9.72 -33.32
N SER A 6 5.27 -9.34 -34.03
CA SER A 6 5.31 -9.11 -35.48
C SER A 6 4.36 -8.07 -36.09
N ARG A 7 4.63 -6.79 -35.81
CA ARG A 7 4.62 -5.65 -36.75
C ARG A 7 5.85 -4.82 -36.31
N ILE A 8 6.92 -4.62 -37.09
CA ILE A 8 7.00 -4.07 -38.44
C ILE A 8 8.17 -4.74 -39.18
N ALA A 9 7.87 -5.53 -40.22
CA ALA A 9 8.86 -6.09 -41.13
C ALA A 9 8.17 -6.41 -42.46
N ASN A 10 7.86 -5.37 -43.24
CA ASN A 10 7.53 -5.45 -44.68
C ASN A 10 7.34 -4.04 -45.24
N GLN A 11 8.43 -3.40 -45.66
CA GLN A 11 8.37 -2.17 -46.46
C GLN A 11 9.52 -2.11 -47.49
N CYS A 12 9.81 -3.26 -48.11
CA CYS A 12 10.84 -3.43 -49.15
C CYS A 12 10.30 -4.24 -50.36
N ALA A 13 9.26 -3.74 -51.05
CA ALA A 13 8.85 -4.24 -52.37
C ALA A 13 7.82 -3.32 -53.05
N SER A 14 8.26 -2.24 -53.73
CA SER A 14 7.53 -1.59 -54.85
C SER A 14 8.27 -0.35 -55.35
N LYS A 15 9.18 -0.54 -56.32
CA LYS A 15 9.48 0.41 -57.42
C LYS A 15 10.58 -0.13 -58.33
N ALA A 16 10.22 -1.14 -59.12
CA ALA A 16 10.91 -1.48 -60.35
C ALA A 16 9.84 -1.50 -61.45
N SER A 17 9.83 -0.50 -62.34
CA SER A 17 8.98 -0.49 -63.53
C SER A 17 9.45 0.57 -64.54
N ASN A 18 9.41 0.18 -65.80
CA ASN A 18 9.45 0.98 -67.03
C ASN A 18 10.77 1.68 -67.42
N ALA A 19 11.50 0.98 -68.28
CA ALA A 19 12.31 1.59 -69.33
C ALA A 19 11.42 2.00 -70.53
N THR A 20 11.83 3.04 -71.26
CA THR A 20 11.32 3.40 -72.59
C THR A 20 12.46 3.87 -73.49
N MET A 21 12.30 3.70 -74.81
CA MET A 21 13.39 3.72 -75.80
C MET A 21 13.48 5.01 -76.64
N THR A 22 14.72 5.39 -76.99
CA THR A 22 15.14 6.10 -78.24
C THR A 22 14.67 7.56 -78.45
N PRO A 23 15.29 8.35 -79.38
CA PRO A 23 16.50 8.13 -80.19
C PRO A 23 17.60 9.22 -80.00
N ALA A 24 18.70 9.11 -80.75
CA ALA A 24 19.84 10.03 -80.72
C ALA A 24 19.67 11.27 -81.63
N PRO A 25 20.39 12.37 -81.33
CA PRO A 25 20.81 13.35 -82.34
C PRO A 25 22.35 13.41 -82.49
N THR A 26 22.82 13.41 -83.73
CA THR A 26 24.21 13.71 -84.09
C THR A 26 24.50 15.21 -83.95
N GLY A 27 25.56 15.58 -83.23
CA GLY A 27 26.00 16.97 -83.08
C GLY A 27 27.50 17.07 -82.79
N LEU A 28 28.28 17.45 -83.80
CA LEU A 28 29.72 17.70 -83.67
C LEU A 28 29.96 19.00 -82.88
N SER A 29 30.75 18.94 -81.82
CA SER A 29 31.40 20.14 -81.24
C SER A 29 32.67 19.75 -80.50
N ARG A 30 33.80 20.32 -80.94
CA ARG A 30 35.10 20.20 -80.25
C ARG A 30 35.00 20.86 -78.87
N LEU A 31 35.36 20.14 -77.82
CA LEU A 31 35.91 20.76 -76.60
C LEU A 31 37.16 20.01 -76.14
N HIS A 32 38.15 20.81 -75.76
CA HIS A 32 39.54 20.46 -75.62
C HIS A 32 39.78 19.33 -74.61
N TYR A 33 40.63 18.37 -74.98
CA TYR A 33 41.27 17.45 -74.04
C TYR A 33 42.19 18.26 -73.11
N ALA A 34 41.65 18.72 -71.99
CA ALA A 34 42.45 19.25 -70.90
C ALA A 34 43.21 18.09 -70.27
N SER A 35 44.45 17.87 -70.73
CA SER A 35 45.39 16.94 -70.14
C SER A 35 45.77 17.40 -68.74
N ASN A 36 44.93 17.09 -67.75
CA ASN A 36 45.26 17.26 -66.35
C ASN A 36 46.39 16.29 -66.01
N LEU A 37 47.62 16.79 -66.09
CA LEU A 37 48.81 16.11 -65.62
C LEU A 37 48.67 15.90 -64.10
N VAL A 38 48.11 14.75 -63.71
CA VAL A 38 48.27 14.25 -62.35
C VAL A 38 49.78 14.05 -62.16
N PRO A 39 50.45 14.81 -61.28
CA PRO A 39 51.91 14.79 -61.22
C PRO A 39 52.37 13.38 -60.86
N GLN A 40 53.31 12.81 -61.63
CA GLN A 40 53.71 11.39 -61.45
C GLN A 40 54.33 11.09 -60.07
N ALA A 41 54.79 12.13 -59.35
CA ALA A 41 55.18 12.02 -57.94
C ALA A 41 54.00 11.63 -57.03
N MET A 42 52.76 12.01 -57.38
CA MET A 42 51.55 11.74 -56.61
C MET A 42 51.03 10.33 -56.84
N THR A 43 51.09 9.80 -58.07
CA THR A 43 50.69 8.42 -58.37
C THR A 43 51.65 7.38 -57.80
N ARG A 44 52.97 7.61 -57.84
CA ARG A 44 53.94 6.76 -57.12
C ARG A 44 53.73 6.78 -55.61
N LYS A 45 53.45 7.95 -55.01
CA LYS A 45 53.11 8.06 -53.58
C LYS A 45 51.80 7.34 -53.24
N LEU A 46 50.78 7.43 -54.10
CA LEU A 46 49.50 6.72 -53.92
C LEU A 46 49.68 5.20 -53.97
N LEU A 47 50.46 4.69 -54.94
CA LEU A 47 50.80 3.27 -55.03
C LEU A 47 51.63 2.79 -53.84
N PHE A 48 52.60 3.58 -53.38
CA PHE A 48 53.37 3.25 -52.17
C PHE A 48 52.48 3.24 -50.93
N ALA A 49 51.57 4.21 -50.78
CA ALA A 49 50.63 4.27 -49.66
C ALA A 49 49.63 3.10 -49.69
N LEU A 50 49.12 2.73 -50.87
CA LEU A 50 48.24 1.57 -51.05
C LEU A 50 48.96 0.25 -50.72
N CYS A 51 50.22 0.12 -51.14
CA CYS A 51 51.07 -1.03 -50.79
C CYS A 51 51.31 -1.09 -49.27
N LEU A 52 51.65 0.06 -48.64
CA LEU A 52 51.84 0.16 -47.18
C LEU A 52 50.56 -0.18 -46.40
N LEU A 53 49.39 0.14 -46.95
CA LEU A 53 48.08 -0.22 -46.38
C LEU A 53 47.80 -1.73 -46.47
N LEU A 54 48.23 -2.39 -47.56
CA LEU A 54 48.04 -3.81 -47.81
C LEU A 54 48.99 -4.72 -47.01
N LEU A 55 50.19 -4.24 -46.65
CA LEU A 55 51.06 -4.95 -45.68
C LEU A 55 50.54 -4.88 -44.23
N GLY A 56 49.47 -4.11 -43.97
CA GLY A 56 48.86 -3.93 -42.64
C GLY A 56 47.91 -5.04 -42.18
N SER A 57 47.84 -6.19 -42.87
CA SER A 57 47.05 -7.35 -42.42
C SER A 57 47.66 -7.94 -41.15
N GLY A 58 47.19 -7.46 -39.99
CA GLY A 58 47.73 -7.82 -38.68
C GLY A 58 47.71 -9.33 -38.43
N VAL A 59 48.87 -9.87 -38.05
CA VAL A 59 48.97 -11.23 -37.52
C VAL A 59 48.28 -11.24 -36.15
N TYR A 60 47.04 -11.68 -36.11
CA TYR A 60 46.33 -11.92 -34.86
C TYR A 60 47.01 -13.07 -34.12
N ALA A 61 47.78 -12.74 -33.08
CA ALA A 61 48.36 -13.72 -32.18
C ALA A 61 47.23 -14.45 -31.44
N GLU A 62 46.95 -15.68 -31.84
CA GLU A 62 45.92 -16.52 -31.24
C GLU A 62 46.37 -16.98 -29.85
N THR A 63 45.81 -16.38 -28.80
CA THR A 63 46.10 -16.77 -27.40
C THR A 63 45.58 -18.19 -27.13
N LYS A 64 46.50 -19.15 -27.04
CA LYS A 64 46.21 -20.56 -26.72
C LYS A 64 46.58 -20.87 -25.28
N TYR A 65 45.79 -21.75 -24.66
CA TYR A 65 46.00 -22.23 -23.30
C TYR A 65 46.49 -23.68 -23.33
N VAL A 66 47.32 -24.06 -22.35
CA VAL A 66 47.71 -25.45 -22.13
C VAL A 66 46.50 -26.24 -21.63
N ILE A 67 46.28 -27.43 -22.17
CA ILE A 67 45.10 -28.26 -21.86
C ILE A 67 45.23 -28.95 -20.49
N ASP A 68 44.32 -28.63 -19.56
CA ASP A 68 44.20 -29.28 -18.24
C ASP A 68 43.43 -30.62 -18.33
N GLN A 69 43.83 -31.50 -19.24
CA GLN A 69 43.23 -32.83 -19.41
C GLN A 69 44.34 -33.88 -19.54
N ILE A 70 44.60 -34.59 -18.45
CA ILE A 70 45.52 -35.74 -18.42
C ILE A 70 44.72 -36.99 -18.78
N VAL A 71 45.34 -37.89 -19.52
CA VAL A 71 44.78 -39.19 -19.89
C VAL A 71 45.73 -40.27 -19.38
N ILE A 72 45.20 -41.23 -18.62
CA ILE A 72 45.97 -42.31 -17.97
C ILE A 72 45.53 -43.68 -18.48
N THR A 73 46.31 -44.72 -18.20
CA THR A 73 46.00 -46.11 -18.62
C THR A 73 45.71 -47.00 -17.41
N LEU A 74 44.67 -47.81 -17.52
CA LEU A 74 44.35 -48.93 -16.64
C LEU A 74 45.01 -50.18 -17.23
N ARG A 75 45.83 -50.90 -16.44
CA ARG A 75 46.61 -52.05 -16.91
C ARG A 75 46.27 -53.33 -16.15
N SER A 76 46.56 -54.49 -16.74
CA SER A 76 46.31 -55.79 -16.09
C SER A 76 47.25 -56.11 -14.92
N GLY A 77 48.37 -55.39 -14.77
CA GLY A 77 49.34 -55.59 -13.68
C GLY A 77 50.20 -54.37 -13.37
N GLN A 78 51.04 -54.49 -12.34
CA GLN A 78 51.81 -53.39 -11.72
C GLN A 78 53.05 -52.93 -12.54
N SER A 79 53.00 -52.98 -13.88
CA SER A 79 54.13 -52.51 -14.70
C SER A 79 53.73 -52.06 -16.10
N ASN A 80 54.60 -51.28 -16.75
CA ASN A 80 54.39 -50.77 -18.11
C ASN A 80 54.40 -51.85 -19.20
N GLN A 81 54.86 -53.07 -18.90
CA GLN A 81 54.83 -54.22 -19.80
C GLN A 81 53.45 -54.91 -19.84
N HIS A 82 52.58 -54.65 -18.85
CA HIS A 82 51.24 -55.25 -18.80
C HIS A 82 50.28 -54.60 -19.79
N GLN A 83 49.37 -55.42 -20.33
CA GLN A 83 48.35 -55.01 -21.29
C GLN A 83 47.52 -53.84 -20.75
N ILE A 84 47.28 -52.84 -21.62
CA ILE A 84 46.34 -51.76 -21.35
C ILE A 84 44.92 -52.31 -21.51
N LEU A 85 44.16 -52.32 -20.42
CA LEU A 85 42.75 -52.69 -20.39
C LEU A 85 41.87 -51.52 -20.86
N ARG A 86 42.22 -50.29 -20.46
CA ARG A 86 41.47 -49.09 -20.81
C ARG A 86 42.28 -47.80 -20.71
N THR A 87 41.80 -46.79 -21.41
CA THR A 87 42.28 -45.41 -21.33
C THR A 87 41.26 -44.57 -20.55
N LEU A 88 41.71 -43.85 -19.52
CA LEU A 88 40.85 -43.11 -18.57
C LEU A 88 41.16 -41.60 -18.62
N PRO A 89 40.17 -40.72 -18.85
CA PRO A 89 40.36 -39.27 -18.75
C PRO A 89 40.42 -38.79 -17.30
N SER A 90 41.04 -37.63 -17.07
CA SER A 90 41.01 -36.91 -15.78
C SER A 90 39.60 -36.78 -15.19
N GLY A 91 39.48 -37.01 -13.88
CA GLY A 91 38.20 -36.92 -13.16
C GLY A 91 37.29 -38.15 -13.30
N THR A 92 37.76 -39.23 -13.93
CA THR A 92 37.11 -40.55 -13.87
C THR A 92 37.08 -41.03 -12.41
N ARG A 93 35.89 -41.31 -11.88
CA ARG A 93 35.72 -41.87 -10.54
C ARG A 93 36.01 -43.37 -10.56
N MET A 94 36.81 -43.82 -9.59
CA MET A 94 37.17 -45.23 -9.37
C MET A 94 37.30 -45.49 -7.86
N GLU A 95 37.09 -46.73 -7.45
CA GLU A 95 37.33 -47.21 -6.08
C GLU A 95 38.74 -47.79 -6.00
N VAL A 96 39.49 -47.51 -4.93
CA VAL A 96 40.81 -48.11 -4.69
C VAL A 96 40.64 -49.35 -3.84
N LEU A 97 40.97 -50.53 -4.38
CA LEU A 97 40.87 -51.82 -3.69
C LEU A 97 42.14 -52.17 -2.93
N GLU A 98 43.30 -51.87 -3.51
CA GLU A 98 44.61 -52.22 -2.98
C GLU A 98 45.62 -51.13 -3.34
N LYS A 99 46.56 -50.82 -2.44
CA LYS A 99 47.60 -49.81 -2.66
C LYS A 99 48.98 -50.41 -2.44
N SER A 100 49.77 -50.46 -3.51
CA SER A 100 51.20 -50.80 -3.48
C SER A 100 52.05 -49.53 -3.59
N ASP A 101 53.39 -49.66 -3.67
CA ASP A 101 54.33 -48.53 -3.70
C ASP A 101 54.08 -47.55 -4.88
N LYS A 102 54.16 -48.04 -6.12
CA LYS A 102 53.99 -47.22 -7.35
C LYS A 102 52.62 -47.30 -8.01
N TYR A 103 51.87 -48.38 -7.74
CA TYR A 103 50.57 -48.66 -8.34
C TYR A 103 49.51 -48.95 -7.28
N SER A 104 48.26 -48.69 -7.63
CA SER A 104 47.08 -49.13 -6.87
C SER A 104 46.16 -49.93 -7.78
N ARG A 105 45.54 -50.98 -7.22
CA ARG A 105 44.46 -51.71 -7.87
C ARG A 105 43.18 -50.94 -7.67
N VAL A 106 42.48 -50.66 -8.76
CA VAL A 106 41.26 -49.87 -8.78
C VAL A 106 40.13 -50.62 -9.47
N ARG A 107 38.89 -50.31 -9.08
CA ARG A 107 37.65 -50.77 -9.71
C ARG A 107 36.90 -49.59 -10.32
N LEU A 108 36.49 -49.74 -11.57
CA LEU A 108 35.63 -48.80 -12.27
C LEU A 108 34.14 -49.05 -11.95
N ALA A 109 33.30 -48.05 -12.25
CA ALA A 109 31.85 -48.14 -12.06
C ALA A 109 31.15 -49.25 -12.89
N ASP A 110 31.82 -49.78 -13.92
CA ASP A 110 31.35 -50.93 -14.72
C ASP A 110 31.89 -52.29 -14.24
N GLY A 111 32.58 -52.31 -13.09
CA GLY A 111 33.19 -53.52 -12.52
C GLY A 111 34.57 -53.87 -13.09
N THR A 112 35.09 -53.14 -14.09
CA THR A 112 36.45 -53.39 -14.60
C THR A 112 37.49 -53.14 -13.52
N GLU A 113 38.36 -54.11 -13.26
CA GLU A 113 39.48 -53.98 -12.33
C GLU A 113 40.82 -53.91 -13.07
N GLY A 114 41.78 -53.20 -12.49
CA GLY A 114 43.15 -53.12 -12.99
C GLY A 114 44.03 -52.21 -12.15
N TRP A 115 45.25 -51.97 -12.63
CA TRP A 115 46.28 -51.20 -11.93
C TRP A 115 46.51 -49.84 -12.58
N VAL A 116 46.68 -48.81 -11.74
CA VAL A 116 46.94 -47.41 -12.12
C VAL A 116 48.09 -46.85 -11.28
N LEU A 117 48.90 -45.97 -11.87
CA LEU A 117 50.01 -45.30 -11.19
C LEU A 117 49.52 -44.34 -10.09
N ASN A 118 50.10 -44.45 -8.89
CA ASN A 118 49.70 -43.70 -7.69
C ASN A 118 49.77 -42.17 -7.87
N GLN A 119 50.71 -41.67 -8.66
CA GLN A 119 50.92 -40.22 -8.90
C GLN A 119 49.72 -39.51 -9.56
N TYR A 120 48.79 -40.25 -10.17
CA TYR A 120 47.60 -39.69 -10.82
C TYR A 120 46.32 -39.85 -9.99
N LEU A 121 46.41 -40.49 -8.81
CA LEU A 121 45.27 -40.72 -7.92
C LEU A 121 45.21 -39.62 -6.86
N THR A 122 44.06 -38.94 -6.78
CA THR A 122 43.76 -37.90 -5.78
C THR A 122 42.40 -38.17 -5.17
N SER A 123 42.24 -37.89 -3.88
CA SER A 123 40.95 -37.95 -3.17
C SER A 123 40.03 -36.77 -3.49
N THR A 124 40.55 -35.73 -4.16
CA THR A 124 39.80 -34.50 -4.46
C THR A 124 39.32 -34.47 -5.92
N PRO A 125 38.08 -34.02 -6.20
CA PRO A 125 37.61 -33.86 -7.57
C PRO A 125 38.43 -32.82 -8.35
N ILE A 126 38.57 -33.04 -9.67
CA ILE A 126 39.32 -32.14 -10.56
C ILE A 126 38.76 -30.71 -10.57
N ALA A 127 39.62 -29.73 -10.89
CA ALA A 127 39.28 -28.31 -10.90
C ALA A 127 37.98 -28.00 -11.67
N ARG A 128 37.80 -28.57 -12.86
CA ARG A 128 36.58 -28.40 -13.68
C ARG A 128 35.30 -28.90 -13.00
N GLN A 129 35.34 -30.03 -12.29
CA GLN A 129 34.19 -30.55 -11.54
C GLN A 129 33.89 -29.68 -10.31
N ARG A 130 34.94 -29.18 -9.64
CA ARG A 130 34.80 -28.26 -8.50
C ARG A 130 34.22 -26.91 -8.94
N LEU A 131 34.65 -26.37 -10.09
CA LEU A 131 34.14 -25.14 -10.67
C LEU A 131 32.65 -25.27 -11.00
N ALA A 132 32.24 -26.29 -11.76
CA ALA A 132 30.82 -26.54 -12.07
C ALA A 132 29.96 -26.71 -10.81
N ALA A 133 30.49 -27.36 -9.76
CA ALA A 133 29.80 -27.49 -8.48
C ALA A 133 29.72 -26.15 -7.70
N ALA A 134 30.72 -25.28 -7.82
CA ALA A 134 30.74 -23.95 -7.22
C ALA A 134 29.80 -22.99 -7.95
N GLU A 135 29.80 -22.97 -9.28
CA GLU A 135 28.86 -22.21 -10.13
C GLU A 135 27.42 -22.61 -9.84
N LYS A 136 27.12 -23.91 -9.74
CA LYS A 136 25.79 -24.40 -9.35
C LYS A 136 25.39 -23.91 -7.96
N LYS A 137 26.30 -23.94 -6.98
CA LYS A 137 26.05 -23.43 -5.62
C LYS A 137 25.84 -21.92 -5.61
N LEU A 138 26.59 -21.16 -6.42
CA LEU A 138 26.44 -19.72 -6.55
C LEU A 138 25.03 -19.38 -7.07
N ALA A 139 24.61 -20.01 -8.17
CA ALA A 139 23.27 -19.81 -8.74
C ALA A 139 22.15 -20.20 -7.73
N GLU A 140 22.33 -21.28 -6.96
CA GLU A 140 21.40 -21.67 -5.91
C GLU A 140 21.34 -20.64 -4.76
N LEU A 141 22.50 -20.12 -4.32
CA LEU A 141 22.60 -19.11 -3.27
C LEU A 141 22.02 -17.77 -3.71
N GLU A 142 22.24 -17.37 -4.96
CA GLU A 142 21.64 -16.17 -5.56
C GLU A 142 20.11 -16.29 -5.62
N ALA A 143 19.59 -17.41 -6.14
CA ALA A 143 18.15 -17.68 -6.17
C ALA A 143 17.52 -17.79 -4.76
N ARG A 144 18.29 -18.25 -3.77
CA ARG A 144 17.87 -18.24 -2.36
C ARG A 144 17.87 -16.82 -1.79
N ASN A 145 18.85 -16.00 -2.15
CA ASN A 145 18.97 -14.61 -1.70
C ASN A 145 17.83 -13.73 -2.25
N THR A 146 17.47 -13.89 -3.54
CA THR A 146 16.30 -13.20 -4.13
C THR A 146 15.01 -13.63 -3.44
N ARG A 147 14.76 -14.94 -3.29
CA ARG A 147 13.58 -15.46 -2.58
C ARG A 147 13.49 -14.96 -1.13
N LEU A 148 14.60 -14.96 -0.38
CA LEU A 148 14.62 -14.44 1.00
C LEU A 148 14.33 -12.94 1.07
N LYS A 149 14.79 -12.15 0.09
CA LYS A 149 14.45 -10.71 -0.02
C LYS A 149 12.97 -10.50 -0.33
N GLU A 150 12.41 -11.29 -1.24
CA GLU A 150 10.96 -11.28 -1.55
C GLU A 150 10.11 -11.66 -0.33
N GLU A 151 10.53 -12.69 0.41
CA GLU A 151 9.85 -13.16 1.63
C GLU A 151 9.94 -12.14 2.78
N LEU A 152 11.09 -11.47 2.93
CA LEU A 152 11.27 -10.37 3.89
C LEU A 152 10.39 -9.16 3.53
N ALA A 153 10.35 -8.77 2.26
CA ALA A 153 9.49 -7.67 1.79
C ALA A 153 8.00 -8.01 1.96
N ALA A 154 7.58 -9.24 1.64
CA ALA A 154 6.22 -9.71 1.85
C ALA A 154 5.85 -9.76 3.34
N THR A 155 6.78 -10.15 4.22
CA THR A 155 6.57 -10.19 5.68
C THR A 155 6.47 -8.80 6.27
N SER A 156 7.36 -7.88 5.90
CA SER A 156 7.27 -6.47 6.30
C SER A 156 5.95 -5.80 5.84
N SER A 157 5.48 -6.14 4.64
CA SER A 157 4.17 -5.69 4.14
C SER A 157 3.00 -6.27 4.99
N LYS A 158 3.07 -7.55 5.38
CA LYS A 158 2.10 -8.17 6.31
C LYS A 158 2.11 -7.48 7.67
N GLU A 159 3.26 -7.19 8.26
CA GLU A 159 3.37 -6.47 9.54
C GLU A 159 2.80 -5.04 9.45
N SER A 160 3.08 -4.31 8.36
CA SER A 160 2.49 -2.99 8.11
C SER A 160 0.97 -3.06 7.99
N ASN A 161 0.44 -4.08 7.33
CA ASN A 161 -1.01 -4.26 7.18
C ASN A 161 -1.66 -4.71 8.49
N LEU A 162 -1.03 -5.62 9.25
CA LEU A 162 -1.54 -6.11 10.53
C LEU A 162 -1.54 -5.00 11.59
N SER A 163 -0.50 -4.16 11.65
CA SER A 163 -0.48 -3.00 12.55
C SER A 163 -1.54 -1.95 12.19
N LYS A 164 -1.80 -1.69 10.90
CA LYS A 164 -2.92 -0.85 10.45
C LYS A 164 -4.28 -1.45 10.83
N GLN A 165 -4.48 -2.75 10.65
CA GLN A 165 -5.71 -3.44 11.06
C GLN A 165 -5.90 -3.37 12.57
N TYR A 166 -4.85 -3.59 13.36
CA TYR A 166 -4.88 -3.49 14.82
C TYR A 166 -5.23 -2.07 15.28
N ALA A 167 -4.62 -1.03 14.68
CA ALA A 167 -4.94 0.36 14.98
C ALA A 167 -6.40 0.73 14.60
N ALA A 168 -6.90 0.22 13.46
CA ALA A 168 -8.27 0.42 13.03
C ALA A 168 -9.28 -0.29 13.95
N LEU A 169 -8.99 -1.54 14.35
CA LEU A 169 -9.82 -2.34 15.26
C LEU A 169 -9.85 -1.70 16.66
N LYS A 170 -8.71 -1.26 17.19
CA LYS A 170 -8.65 -0.52 18.46
C LYS A 170 -9.52 0.74 18.42
N LYS A 171 -9.48 1.51 17.34
CA LYS A 171 -10.32 2.70 17.15
C LYS A 171 -11.82 2.34 16.99
N GLN A 172 -12.16 1.15 16.52
CA GLN A 172 -13.54 0.66 16.50
C GLN A 172 -14.01 0.28 17.91
N ASP A 173 -13.17 -0.39 18.69
CA ASP A 173 -13.46 -0.75 20.09
C ASP A 173 -13.64 0.49 20.98
N GLU A 174 -12.74 1.48 20.86
CA GLU A 174 -12.86 2.78 21.54
C GLU A 174 -14.21 3.45 21.22
N LYS A 175 -14.59 3.52 19.93
CA LYS A 175 -15.90 4.06 19.49
C LYS A 175 -17.10 3.24 19.99
N LEU A 176 -17.00 1.92 19.99
CA LEU A 176 -18.08 1.04 20.44
C LEU A 176 -18.31 1.22 21.95
N ASN A 177 -17.24 1.35 22.73
CA ASN A 177 -17.31 1.67 24.15
C ASN A 177 -17.88 3.07 24.41
N GLU A 178 -17.52 4.08 23.61
CA GLU A 178 -18.14 5.41 23.66
C GLU A 178 -19.66 5.36 23.39
N GLU A 179 -20.08 4.66 22.34
CA GLU A 179 -21.51 4.57 21.98
C GLU A 179 -22.30 3.71 22.98
N LEU A 180 -21.73 2.62 23.52
CA LEU A 180 -22.33 1.87 24.63
C LEU A 180 -22.52 2.76 25.88
N ASN A 181 -21.53 3.59 26.22
CA ASN A 181 -21.64 4.53 27.33
C ASN A 181 -22.66 5.65 27.04
N ARG A 182 -22.76 6.10 25.78
CA ARG A 182 -23.79 7.05 25.34
C ARG A 182 -25.19 6.45 25.45
N LEU A 183 -25.40 5.24 24.95
CA LEU A 183 -26.68 4.52 25.02
C LEU A 183 -27.09 4.28 26.48
N ARG A 184 -26.17 3.86 27.35
CA ARG A 184 -26.42 3.75 28.81
C ARG A 184 -26.87 5.08 29.42
N ARG A 185 -26.21 6.20 29.09
CA ARG A 185 -26.64 7.53 29.55
C ARG A 185 -27.99 7.97 29.00
N VAL A 186 -28.29 7.68 27.73
CA VAL A 186 -29.59 8.00 27.12
C VAL A 186 -30.70 7.16 27.74
N ALA A 187 -30.48 5.87 27.97
CA ALA A 187 -31.43 4.97 28.62
C ALA A 187 -31.69 5.31 30.11
N ALA A 188 -30.76 6.01 30.78
CA ALA A 188 -30.96 6.49 32.15
C ALA A 188 -31.85 7.77 32.24
N LYS A 189 -31.94 8.57 31.16
CA LYS A 189 -32.70 9.83 31.18
C LYS A 189 -34.22 9.67 31.37
N PRO A 190 -34.93 8.69 30.74
CA PRO A 190 -36.36 8.49 30.96
C PRO A 190 -36.74 8.35 32.43
N LEU A 191 -35.94 7.61 33.22
CA LEU A 191 -36.19 7.42 34.65
C LEU A 191 -36.02 8.73 35.45
N GLN A 192 -35.05 9.58 35.08
CA GLN A 192 -34.91 10.92 35.69
C GLN A 192 -36.11 11.80 35.33
N LEU A 193 -36.50 11.83 34.05
CA LEU A 193 -37.63 12.60 33.55
C LEU A 193 -38.97 12.13 34.13
N GLU A 194 -39.15 10.84 34.39
CA GLU A 194 -40.33 10.29 35.06
C GLU A 194 -40.42 10.76 36.52
N ASN A 195 -39.30 10.72 37.26
CA ASN A 195 -39.21 11.25 38.63
C ASN A 195 -39.45 12.76 38.68
N GLU A 196 -38.92 13.52 37.71
CA GLU A 196 -39.20 14.97 37.57
C GLU A 196 -40.68 15.23 37.28
N ASN A 197 -41.29 14.52 36.34
CA ASN A 197 -42.73 14.62 36.07
C ASN A 197 -43.59 14.25 37.28
N ALA A 198 -43.23 13.21 38.03
CA ALA A 198 -43.92 12.82 39.25
C ALA A 198 -43.80 13.90 40.35
N ARG A 199 -42.63 14.53 40.48
CA ARG A 199 -42.40 15.66 41.39
C ARG A 199 -43.19 16.89 40.97
N LEU A 200 -43.13 17.29 39.69
CA LEU A 200 -43.85 18.45 39.16
C LEU A 200 -45.37 18.27 39.31
N LYS A 201 -45.91 17.07 39.06
CA LYS A 201 -47.32 16.76 39.34
C LYS A 201 -47.70 16.92 40.82
N LYS A 202 -46.83 16.48 41.75
CA LYS A 202 -47.05 16.72 43.19
C LYS A 202 -47.04 18.21 43.53
N GLN A 203 -46.09 18.97 43.00
CA GLN A 203 -46.00 20.42 43.22
C GLN A 203 -47.20 21.18 42.62
N LEU A 204 -47.71 20.75 41.47
CA LEU A 204 -48.95 21.31 40.90
C LEU A 204 -50.16 21.04 41.80
N LEU A 205 -50.31 19.81 42.32
CA LEU A 205 -51.39 19.47 43.24
C LEU A 205 -51.27 20.22 44.59
N GLU A 206 -50.06 20.37 45.10
CA GLU A 206 -49.77 21.15 46.31
C GLU A 206 -50.12 22.64 46.12
N LEU A 207 -49.69 23.24 45.02
CA LEU A 207 -49.97 24.65 44.71
C LEU A 207 -51.44 24.90 44.38
N GLU A 208 -52.14 23.96 43.74
CA GLU A 208 -53.59 24.05 43.51
C GLU A 208 -54.35 23.97 44.85
N ASN A 209 -53.99 23.05 45.74
CA ASN A 209 -54.57 22.97 47.09
C ASN A 209 -54.29 24.25 47.91
N GLU A 210 -53.08 24.82 47.83
CA GLU A 210 -52.75 26.11 48.46
C GLU A 210 -53.59 27.25 47.88
N HIS A 211 -53.76 27.28 46.54
CA HIS A 211 -54.59 28.29 45.89
C HIS A 211 -56.08 28.14 46.26
N GLU A 212 -56.63 26.92 46.27
CA GLU A 212 -57.99 26.66 46.75
C GLU A 212 -58.16 27.09 48.21
N LEU A 213 -57.21 26.77 49.10
CA LEU A 213 -57.23 27.16 50.50
C LEU A 213 -57.21 28.69 50.68
N VAL A 214 -56.29 29.38 49.99
CA VAL A 214 -56.16 30.84 50.06
C VAL A 214 -57.38 31.53 49.44
N GLN A 215 -57.96 30.99 48.36
CA GLN A 215 -59.21 31.50 47.79
C GLN A 215 -60.40 31.29 48.73
N GLN A 216 -60.51 30.13 49.39
CA GLN A 216 -61.53 29.87 50.40
C GLN A 216 -61.36 30.79 51.60
N GLU A 217 -60.14 31.00 52.10
CA GLU A 217 -59.86 31.96 53.18
C GLU A 217 -60.22 33.40 52.75
N ASN A 218 -59.89 33.81 51.52
CA ASN A 218 -60.27 35.12 50.99
C ASN A 218 -61.80 35.27 50.90
N GLN A 219 -62.52 34.24 50.46
CA GLN A 219 -63.98 34.22 50.41
C GLN A 219 -64.58 34.27 51.83
N MET A 220 -64.10 33.47 52.78
CA MET A 220 -64.56 33.52 54.17
C MET A 220 -64.31 34.87 54.84
N LEU A 221 -63.17 35.50 54.58
CA LEU A 221 -62.86 36.86 55.05
C LEU A 221 -63.77 37.92 54.41
N ARG A 222 -64.09 37.79 53.10
CA ARG A 222 -65.05 38.66 52.41
C ARG A 222 -66.46 38.51 52.96
N ASP A 223 -66.96 37.28 53.09
CA ASP A 223 -68.28 36.97 53.66
C ASP A 223 -68.41 37.50 55.10
N SER A 224 -67.34 37.38 55.90
CA SER A 224 -67.30 37.89 57.26
C SER A 224 -67.35 39.43 57.27
N ALA A 225 -66.52 40.07 56.44
CA ALA A 225 -66.55 41.51 56.28
C ALA A 225 -67.90 42.01 55.77
N GLU A 226 -68.51 41.37 54.76
CA GLU A 226 -69.83 41.76 54.23
C GLU A 226 -70.91 41.67 55.32
N ARG A 227 -70.88 40.65 56.18
CA ARG A 227 -71.79 40.56 57.35
C ARG A 227 -71.60 41.71 58.35
N GLU A 228 -70.37 42.09 58.66
CA GLU A 228 -70.07 43.21 59.57
C GLU A 228 -70.41 44.59 58.96
N TRP A 229 -70.08 44.80 57.68
CA TRP A 229 -70.44 46.01 56.94
C TRP A 229 -71.94 46.13 56.72
N PHE A 230 -72.66 45.02 56.50
CA PHE A 230 -74.13 45.00 56.43
C PHE A 230 -74.77 45.42 57.75
N LEU A 231 -74.28 44.89 58.89
CA LEU A 231 -74.77 45.28 60.22
C LEU A 231 -74.55 46.78 60.48
N THR A 232 -73.37 47.29 60.11
CA THR A 232 -73.01 48.70 60.23
C THR A 232 -73.90 49.59 59.33
N GLY A 233 -74.11 49.19 58.08
CA GLY A 233 -74.98 49.89 57.12
C GLY A 233 -76.44 49.92 57.56
N ALA A 234 -76.97 48.79 58.07
CA ALA A 234 -78.31 48.73 58.65
C ALA A 234 -78.47 49.67 59.85
N GLY A 235 -77.46 49.74 60.72
CA GLY A 235 -77.42 50.68 61.85
C GLY A 235 -77.51 52.15 61.40
N VAL A 236 -76.75 52.54 60.37
CA VAL A 236 -76.79 53.90 59.79
C VAL A 236 -78.16 54.23 59.21
N ILE A 237 -78.81 53.29 58.50
CA ILE A 237 -80.15 53.48 57.94
C ILE A 237 -81.19 53.71 59.05
N VAL A 238 -81.17 52.89 60.12
CA VAL A 238 -82.08 53.05 61.26
C VAL A 238 -81.88 54.41 61.95
N LEU A 239 -80.63 54.84 62.16
CA LEU A 239 -80.30 56.15 62.70
C LEU A 239 -80.81 57.30 61.81
N GLY A 240 -80.65 57.17 60.48
CA GLY A 240 -81.14 58.12 59.50
C GLY A 240 -82.67 58.26 59.48
N ILE A 241 -83.40 57.14 59.63
CA ILE A 241 -84.87 57.14 59.71
C ILE A 241 -85.34 57.81 61.01
N ILE A 242 -84.72 57.50 62.15
CA ILE A 242 -85.04 58.11 63.46
C ILE A 242 -84.83 59.63 63.40
N LEU A 243 -83.68 60.08 62.89
CA LEU A 243 -83.39 61.51 62.74
C LEU A 243 -84.31 62.19 61.72
N GLY A 244 -84.63 61.51 60.61
CA GLY A 244 -85.55 62.00 59.58
C GLY A 244 -86.99 62.18 60.05
N LEU A 245 -87.46 61.33 60.99
CA LEU A 245 -88.78 61.47 61.64
C LEU A 245 -88.80 62.52 62.75
N ILE A 246 -87.68 62.72 63.46
CA ILE A 246 -87.56 63.73 64.54
C ILE A 246 -87.37 65.15 63.97
N ALA A 247 -86.61 65.33 62.90
CA ALA A 247 -86.33 66.64 62.28
C ALA A 247 -87.58 67.50 61.95
N PRO A 248 -88.68 66.99 61.37
CA PRO A 248 -89.87 67.80 61.08
C PRO A 248 -90.64 68.29 62.32
N SER A 249 -90.45 67.64 63.48
CA SER A 249 -91.10 68.01 64.76
C SER A 249 -90.55 69.31 65.36
N LEU A 250 -89.33 69.71 64.98
CA LEU A 250 -88.59 70.82 65.60
C LEU A 250 -88.66 72.16 64.83
N ARG A 251 -89.68 72.35 63.96
CA ARG A 251 -89.88 73.61 63.22
C ARG A 251 -90.60 74.68 64.08
N PRO A 252 -89.95 75.78 64.50
CA PRO A 252 -90.62 76.87 65.21
C PRO A 252 -91.52 77.68 64.26
N ARG A 253 -92.79 77.86 64.64
CA ARG A 253 -93.82 78.56 63.87
C ARG A 253 -93.83 80.05 64.20
N LYS A 254 -93.24 80.90 63.33
CA LYS A 254 -93.38 82.36 63.44
C LYS A 254 -94.86 82.77 63.28
N LYS A 255 -95.37 83.58 64.21
CA LYS A 255 -96.65 84.31 64.07
C LYS A 255 -96.34 85.79 63.87
N SER A 256 -97.01 86.39 62.90
CA SER A 256 -96.88 87.80 62.51
C SER A 256 -98.26 88.46 62.50
N SER A 257 -98.42 89.58 63.20
CA SER A 257 -99.41 90.62 62.85
C SER A 257 -99.17 91.91 63.63
N TRP A 258 -98.99 93.01 62.90
CA TRP A 258 -99.42 94.36 63.31
C TRP A 258 -100.94 94.47 62.97
N SER A 259 -101.75 95.39 63.49
CA SER A 259 -101.55 96.53 64.39
C SER A 259 -102.81 96.64 65.30
N SER A 260 -103.27 97.72 65.94
CA SER A 260 -102.85 99.13 66.17
C SER A 260 -103.80 99.73 67.23
N LEU A 261 -103.29 100.57 68.14
CA LEU A 261 -103.88 101.83 68.61
C LEU A 261 -102.88 102.58 69.51
#